data_AF-A0A078JF35-F1
#
_entry.id   AF-A0A078JF35-F1
#
_cell.length_a   1.000
_cell.length_b   1.000
_cell.length_c   1.000
_cell.angle_alpha   90.00
_cell.angle_beta   90.00
_cell.angle_gamma   90.00
#
_symmetry.space_group_name_H-M   'P 1'
#
loop_
_entity.id
_entity.type
_entity.pdbx_description
1 polymer ?
#
loop_
_entity_poly.entity_id
_entity_poly.type
_entity_poly.pdbx_seq_one_letter_code
_entity_poly.pdbx_strand_id
1 'polypeptide(L)'
;MTPMFYFLLVSTAVLAATAKAGEPVVDTDGNLISNGSYYAVPVSHYEGALTLASGGANPCPLYVGPELSRRNKGLPLRFSNWGSGARFVPESENLNIKMDLPPTICAGPKPETGKDSSKSFFQIKKAGGVLRGYKFVYCGGDKSCYEFGMVVDRYGYSRLAPSKSNLPFRFVFVKAD
;
A
#
# COMPACT_ATOMS: atom_id res chain seq x y z
N MET A 1 -70.01 -6.32 -24.84
CA MET A 1 -69.16 -6.31 -23.62
C MET A 1 -67.79 -6.85 -24.00
N THR A 2 -66.79 -5.97 -24.11
CA THR A 2 -65.40 -6.33 -24.42
C THR A 2 -64.57 -6.24 -23.14
N PRO A 3 -63.80 -7.26 -22.75
CA PRO A 3 -62.96 -7.17 -21.56
C PRO A 3 -61.69 -6.40 -21.91
N MET A 4 -61.42 -5.35 -21.13
CA MET A 4 -60.22 -4.54 -21.26
C MET A 4 -59.15 -5.14 -20.34
N PHE A 5 -58.11 -5.78 -20.92
CA PHE A 5 -56.98 -6.31 -20.16
C PHE A 5 -55.94 -5.20 -19.93
N TYR A 6 -55.79 -4.76 -18.68
CA TYR A 6 -54.71 -3.87 -18.27
C TYR A 6 -53.43 -4.68 -18.04
N PHE A 7 -52.45 -4.51 -18.92
CA PHE A 7 -51.09 -5.01 -18.69
C PHE A 7 -50.38 -4.09 -17.69
N LEU A 8 -50.23 -4.53 -16.45
CA LEU A 8 -49.38 -3.88 -15.45
C LEU A 8 -47.91 -4.24 -15.74
N LEU A 9 -47.18 -3.29 -16.33
CA LEU A 9 -45.74 -3.41 -16.56
C LEU A 9 -45.00 -3.10 -15.25
N VAL A 10 -44.82 -4.10 -14.39
CA VAL A 10 -44.02 -3.96 -13.17
C VAL A 10 -42.54 -3.93 -13.56
N SER A 11 -41.97 -2.72 -13.65
CA SER A 11 -40.53 -2.55 -13.85
C SER A 11 -39.80 -2.70 -12.51
N THR A 12 -39.27 -3.89 -12.24
CA THR A 12 -38.34 -4.10 -11.14
C THR A 12 -36.97 -3.55 -11.52
N ALA A 13 -36.68 -2.31 -11.12
CA ALA A 13 -35.33 -1.78 -11.17
C ALA A 13 -34.47 -2.52 -10.14
N VAL A 14 -33.68 -3.50 -10.58
CA VAL A 14 -32.65 -4.12 -9.75
C VAL A 14 -31.50 -3.13 -9.63
N LEU A 15 -31.44 -2.37 -8.52
CA LEU A 15 -30.24 -1.62 -8.16
C LEU A 15 -29.15 -2.61 -7.73
N ALA A 16 -28.26 -2.98 -8.66
CA ALA A 16 -26.99 -3.58 -8.31
C ALA A 16 -26.11 -2.50 -7.67
N ALA A 17 -26.06 -2.46 -6.33
CA ALA A 17 -25.08 -1.66 -5.62
C ALA A 17 -23.69 -2.27 -5.84
N THR A 18 -22.96 -1.80 -6.86
CA THR A 18 -21.53 -2.09 -6.96
C THR A 18 -20.84 -1.39 -5.80
N ALA A 19 -20.24 -2.14 -4.88
CA ALA A 19 -19.32 -1.56 -3.90
C ALA A 19 -18.28 -0.75 -4.68
N LYS A 20 -18.31 0.59 -4.52
CA LYS A 20 -17.43 1.48 -5.27
C LYS A 20 -16.04 1.36 -4.65
N ALA A 21 -15.19 0.53 -5.26
CA ALA A 21 -13.77 0.48 -4.93
C ALA A 21 -13.15 1.88 -5.05
N GLY A 22 -12.09 2.14 -4.27
CA GLY A 22 -11.27 3.33 -4.45
C GLY A 22 -10.71 3.43 -5.87
N GLU A 23 -10.21 4.60 -6.26
CA GLU A 23 -9.50 4.76 -7.53
C GLU A 23 -8.31 3.80 -7.61
N PRO A 24 -7.96 3.27 -8.79
CA PRO A 24 -6.84 2.38 -8.92
C PRO A 24 -5.51 3.09 -8.64
N VAL A 25 -4.63 2.41 -7.92
CA VAL A 25 -3.20 2.74 -7.88
C VAL A 25 -2.55 2.25 -9.16
N VAL A 26 -1.72 3.07 -9.79
CA VAL A 26 -1.03 2.77 -11.05
C VAL A 26 0.48 2.83 -10.88
N ASP A 27 1.20 2.08 -11.72
CA ASP A 27 2.65 2.21 -11.86
C ASP A 27 3.05 3.38 -12.77
N THR A 28 4.36 3.58 -12.95
CA THR A 28 4.92 4.64 -13.79
C THR A 28 4.53 4.54 -15.27
N ASP A 29 4.14 3.36 -15.73
CA ASP A 29 3.71 3.12 -17.11
C ASP A 29 2.19 3.34 -17.29
N GLY A 30 1.49 3.64 -16.19
CA GLY A 30 0.04 3.84 -16.15
C GLY A 30 -0.74 2.53 -16.06
N ASN A 31 -0.08 1.39 -15.82
CA ASN A 31 -0.75 0.11 -15.65
C ASN A 31 -1.33 -0.01 -14.24
N LEU A 32 -2.48 -0.68 -14.14
CA LEU A 32 -3.12 -0.96 -12.86
C LEU A 32 -2.26 -1.90 -12.02
N ILE A 33 -1.95 -1.49 -10.79
CA ILE A 33 -1.28 -2.37 -9.85
C ILE A 33 -2.25 -3.45 -9.40
N SER A 34 -1.82 -4.70 -9.45
CA SER A 34 -2.64 -5.86 -9.14
C SER A 34 -1.75 -6.97 -8.57
N ASN A 35 -2.02 -8.24 -8.92
CA ASN A 35 -1.19 -9.36 -8.51
C ASN A 35 0.19 -9.26 -9.19
N GLY A 36 1.22 -8.98 -8.40
CA GLY A 36 2.59 -8.82 -8.86
C GLY A 36 3.44 -8.12 -7.81
N SER A 37 4.69 -7.86 -8.18
CA SER A 37 5.70 -7.24 -7.33
C SER A 37 6.09 -5.88 -7.90
N TYR A 38 6.19 -4.87 -7.04
CA TYR A 38 6.42 -3.49 -7.46
C TYR A 38 7.42 -2.79 -6.54
N TYR A 39 8.44 -2.15 -7.09
CA TYR A 39 9.34 -1.30 -6.34
C TYR A 39 8.64 0.01 -5.96
N ALA A 40 8.78 0.42 -4.70
CA ALA A 40 8.43 1.76 -4.24
C ALA A 40 9.66 2.68 -4.40
N VAL A 41 9.77 3.31 -5.56
CA VAL A 41 10.92 4.16 -5.92
C VAL A 41 10.64 5.59 -5.46
N PRO A 42 11.50 6.19 -4.64
CA PRO A 42 11.29 7.54 -4.14
C PRO A 42 11.25 8.55 -5.28
N VAL A 43 10.36 9.53 -5.16
CA VAL A 43 10.28 10.64 -6.11
C VAL A 43 11.48 11.58 -5.92
N SER A 44 11.97 11.70 -4.69
CA SER A 44 13.17 12.48 -4.37
C SER A 44 14.45 11.70 -4.67
N HIS A 45 15.37 12.28 -5.44
CA HIS A 45 16.70 11.69 -5.70
C HIS A 45 17.64 11.70 -4.49
N TYR A 46 17.22 12.31 -3.38
CA TYR A 46 17.96 12.32 -2.11
C TYR A 46 17.56 11.15 -1.20
N GLU A 47 16.47 10.46 -1.49
CA GLU A 47 16.00 9.32 -0.69
C GLU A 47 16.38 8.00 -1.37
N GLY A 48 16.72 6.99 -0.57
CA GLY A 48 16.93 5.63 -1.03
C GLY A 48 15.61 4.87 -1.14
N ALA A 49 15.53 3.91 -2.07
CA ALA A 49 14.36 3.04 -2.22
C ALA A 49 14.15 2.14 -1.00
N LEU A 50 12.95 1.60 -0.82
CA LEU A 50 12.66 0.79 0.37
C LEU A 50 13.40 -0.55 0.33
N THR A 51 14.14 -0.83 1.39
CA THR A 51 14.87 -2.09 1.58
C THR A 51 14.74 -2.56 3.03
N LEU A 52 15.27 -3.75 3.32
CA LEU A 52 15.44 -4.23 4.67
C LEU A 52 16.80 -3.76 5.20
N ALA A 53 16.78 -2.85 6.17
CA ALA A 53 17.98 -2.31 6.78
C ALA A 53 18.41 -3.16 7.98
N SER A 54 19.71 -3.50 8.05
CA SER A 54 20.28 -4.10 9.25
C SER A 54 20.51 -3.02 10.33
N GLY A 55 19.97 -3.26 11.52
CA GLY A 55 20.19 -2.40 12.68
C GLY A 55 21.47 -2.79 13.43
N GLY A 56 22.63 -2.53 12.84
CA GLY A 56 23.94 -2.81 13.45
C GLY A 56 24.44 -4.25 13.25
N ALA A 57 24.86 -4.92 14.32
CA ALA A 57 25.51 -6.24 14.25
C ALA A 57 24.54 -7.42 14.04
N ASN A 58 23.23 -7.17 13.90
CA ASN A 58 22.27 -8.24 13.65
C ASN A 58 22.40 -8.76 12.22
N PRO A 59 22.61 -10.08 12.02
CA PRO A 59 22.68 -10.64 10.66
C PRO A 59 21.33 -10.60 9.94
N CYS A 60 20.23 -10.47 10.70
CA CYS A 60 18.88 -10.36 10.16
C CYS A 60 18.37 -8.92 10.23
N PRO A 61 17.96 -8.34 9.09
CA PRO A 61 17.42 -6.99 9.07
C PRO A 61 16.02 -6.97 9.70
N LEU A 62 15.80 -6.02 10.61
CA LEU A 62 14.57 -5.93 11.42
C LEU A 62 13.66 -4.77 11.00
N TYR A 63 14.14 -3.87 10.14
CA TYR A 63 13.44 -2.62 9.84
C TYR A 63 13.38 -2.37 8.35
N VAL A 64 12.28 -1.74 7.92
CA VAL A 64 12.18 -1.15 6.58
C VAL A 64 12.89 0.21 6.63
N GLY A 65 13.83 0.43 5.73
CA GLY A 65 14.60 1.67 5.63
C GLY A 65 14.99 1.99 4.19
N PRO A 66 15.68 3.11 3.96
CA PRO A 66 16.17 3.45 2.65
C PRO A 66 17.41 2.61 2.29
N GLU A 67 17.49 2.23 1.03
CA GLU A 67 18.63 1.60 0.41
C GLU A 67 19.82 2.57 0.38
N LEU A 68 21.00 2.09 0.77
CA LEU A 68 22.21 2.93 0.84
C LEU A 68 22.70 3.32 -0.56
N SER A 69 22.55 2.42 -1.53
CA SER A 69 22.90 2.67 -2.92
C SER A 69 21.70 3.19 -3.70
N ARG A 70 21.78 4.45 -4.16
CA ARG A 70 20.75 5.05 -5.03
C ARG A 70 20.57 4.36 -6.38
N ARG A 71 21.47 3.46 -6.76
CA ARG A 71 21.34 2.64 -7.99
C ARG A 71 20.41 1.44 -7.80
N ASN A 72 20.18 1.02 -6.56
CA ASN A 72 19.32 -0.11 -6.24
C ASN A 72 17.88 0.37 -6.08
N LYS A 73 16.93 -0.33 -6.72
CA LYS A 73 15.48 -0.05 -6.60
C LYS A 73 14.89 -0.55 -5.27
N GLY A 74 15.73 -1.05 -4.36
CA GLY A 74 15.32 -1.67 -3.11
C GLY A 74 14.67 -3.03 -3.34
N LEU A 75 13.78 -3.41 -2.42
CA LEU A 75 13.02 -4.64 -2.45
C LEU A 75 11.60 -4.39 -2.98
N PRO A 76 11.05 -5.30 -3.82
CA PRO A 76 9.69 -5.15 -4.30
C PRO A 76 8.67 -5.31 -3.17
N LEU A 77 7.47 -4.78 -3.39
CA LEU A 77 6.32 -4.92 -2.53
C LEU A 77 5.21 -5.71 -3.22
N ARG A 78 4.48 -6.48 -2.43
CA ARG A 78 3.24 -7.16 -2.82
C ARG A 78 2.11 -6.71 -1.93
N PHE A 79 0.93 -6.60 -2.53
CA PHE A 79 -0.28 -6.14 -1.87
C PHE A 79 -1.31 -7.25 -1.81
N SER A 80 -2.09 -7.32 -0.73
CA SER A 80 -3.20 -8.27 -0.63
C SER A 80 -4.27 -7.80 0.36
N ASN A 81 -5.38 -8.53 0.43
CA ASN A 81 -6.38 -8.41 1.50
C ASN A 81 -7.03 -7.01 1.61
N TRP A 82 -7.44 -6.43 0.48
CA TRP A 82 -8.36 -5.30 0.45
C TRP A 82 -9.81 -5.80 0.31
N GLY A 83 -10.75 -5.13 0.96
CA GLY A 83 -12.13 -5.56 1.19
C GLY A 83 -13.10 -5.35 0.02
N SER A 84 -12.79 -4.51 -0.96
CA SER A 84 -13.66 -4.21 -2.10
C SER A 84 -13.72 -5.35 -3.12
N GLY A 85 -12.81 -6.32 -3.04
CA GLY A 85 -12.70 -7.42 -4.02
C GLY A 85 -12.29 -6.95 -5.42
N ALA A 86 -11.82 -5.71 -5.56
CA ALA A 86 -11.31 -5.19 -6.83
C ALA A 86 -10.14 -6.03 -7.34
N ARG A 87 -10.02 -6.18 -8.67
CA ARG A 87 -8.88 -6.89 -9.30
C ARG A 87 -7.58 -6.08 -9.31
N PHE A 88 -7.65 -4.84 -8.85
CA PHE A 88 -6.53 -3.91 -8.74
C PHE A 88 -6.42 -3.43 -7.30
N VAL A 89 -5.27 -2.88 -6.95
CA VAL A 89 -5.03 -2.24 -5.65
C VAL A 89 -5.75 -0.89 -5.60
N PRO A 90 -6.75 -0.71 -4.71
CA PRO A 90 -7.51 0.53 -4.62
C PRO A 90 -6.83 1.53 -3.67
N GLU A 91 -6.91 2.81 -4.02
CA GLU A 91 -6.49 3.92 -3.17
C GLU A 91 -7.40 4.06 -1.94
N SER A 92 -6.84 4.47 -0.80
CA SER A 92 -7.57 4.74 0.45
C SER A 92 -8.31 3.55 1.04
N GLU A 93 -7.94 2.34 0.63
CA GLU A 93 -8.46 1.11 1.19
C GLU A 93 -7.41 0.40 2.05
N ASN A 94 -7.89 -0.25 3.11
CA ASN A 94 -7.06 -1.06 3.98
C ASN A 94 -6.55 -2.29 3.23
N LEU A 95 -5.23 -2.48 3.24
CA LEU A 95 -4.56 -3.57 2.54
C LEU A 95 -3.33 -4.04 3.29
N ASN A 96 -2.90 -5.28 3.05
CA ASN A 96 -1.65 -5.83 3.55
C ASN A 96 -0.51 -5.45 2.58
N ILE A 97 0.62 -4.98 3.12
CA ILE A 97 1.85 -4.72 2.37
C ILE A 97 2.89 -5.75 2.84
N LYS A 98 3.54 -6.43 1.89
CA LYS A 98 4.64 -7.37 2.16
C LYS A 98 5.83 -7.03 1.29
N MET A 99 7.05 -7.08 1.83
CA MET A 99 8.23 -7.12 0.97
C MET A 99 8.33 -8.48 0.30
N ASP A 100 8.60 -8.47 -1.00
CA ASP A 100 8.85 -9.66 -1.81
C ASP A 100 10.32 -10.04 -1.66
N LEU A 101 10.58 -10.98 -0.77
CA LEU A 101 11.93 -11.40 -0.41
C LEU A 101 12.25 -12.74 -1.05
N PRO A 102 13.50 -12.96 -1.50
CA PRO A 102 13.96 -14.31 -1.74
C PRO A 102 13.94 -15.11 -0.40
N PRO A 103 13.94 -16.45 -0.47
CA PRO A 103 14.06 -17.28 0.72
C PRO A 103 15.26 -16.86 1.58
N THR A 104 15.02 -16.64 2.86
CA THR A 104 16.03 -16.18 3.81
C THR A 104 15.94 -16.98 5.12
N ILE A 105 17.09 -17.17 5.78
CA ILE A 105 17.16 -17.78 7.11
C ILE A 105 16.56 -16.86 8.19
N CYS A 106 16.39 -15.59 7.87
CA CYS A 106 15.86 -14.60 8.79
C CYS A 106 14.35 -14.72 8.87
N ALA A 107 13.85 -15.11 10.05
CA ALA A 107 12.43 -15.00 10.33
C ALA A 107 12.03 -13.52 10.35
N GLY A 108 11.12 -13.13 9.46
CA GLY A 108 10.47 -11.82 9.51
C GLY A 108 9.66 -11.66 10.80
N PRO A 109 9.20 -10.45 11.12
CA PRO A 109 8.32 -10.23 12.27
C PRO A 109 7.11 -11.16 12.19
N LYS A 110 6.98 -12.04 13.19
CA LYS A 110 5.86 -12.97 13.30
C LYS A 110 4.59 -12.14 13.51
N PRO A 111 3.57 -12.24 12.64
CA PRO A 111 2.30 -11.58 12.91
C PRO A 111 1.76 -12.08 14.24
N GLU A 112 1.30 -11.16 15.10
CA GLU A 112 0.81 -11.49 16.43
C GLU A 112 -0.30 -12.54 16.35
N THR A 113 -0.11 -13.67 17.04
CA THR A 113 -1.08 -14.77 17.11
C THR A 113 -2.38 -14.27 17.74
N GLY A 114 -3.49 -14.33 17.01
CA GLY A 114 -4.83 -13.98 17.51
C GLY A 114 -5.32 -12.57 17.15
N LYS A 115 -4.51 -11.75 16.47
CA LYS A 115 -4.99 -10.52 15.82
C LYS A 115 -4.87 -10.70 14.33
N ASP A 116 -5.99 -11.05 13.70
CA ASP A 116 -6.01 -11.51 12.33
C ASP A 116 -5.20 -10.63 11.39
N SER A 117 -4.33 -11.28 10.62
CA SER A 117 -3.77 -10.79 9.36
C SER A 117 -4.86 -10.36 8.33
N SER A 118 -6.14 -10.49 8.68
CA SER A 118 -7.32 -10.04 7.93
C SER A 118 -7.63 -8.54 8.11
N LYS A 119 -7.08 -7.87 9.14
CA LYS A 119 -7.31 -6.43 9.39
C LYS A 119 -6.00 -5.65 9.39
N SER A 120 -5.39 -5.47 8.22
CA SER A 120 -4.39 -4.40 8.07
C SER A 120 -5.09 -3.05 8.03
N PHE A 121 -4.37 -2.04 8.52
CA PHE A 121 -4.81 -0.65 8.55
C PHE A 121 -3.93 0.23 7.66
N PHE A 122 -3.05 -0.38 6.85
CA PHE A 122 -2.26 0.34 5.86
C PHE A 122 -3.10 0.68 4.64
N GLN A 123 -2.91 1.89 4.11
CA GLN A 123 -3.52 2.40 2.89
C GLN A 123 -2.45 3.03 2.02
N ILE A 124 -2.71 3.02 0.71
CA ILE A 124 -1.96 3.80 -0.26
C ILE A 124 -2.81 5.03 -0.61
N LYS A 125 -2.21 6.22 -0.55
CA LYS A 125 -2.86 7.47 -0.93
C LYS A 125 -1.98 8.27 -1.87
N LYS A 126 -2.57 9.10 -2.72
CA LYS A 126 -1.83 10.12 -3.49
C LYS A 126 -1.12 11.08 -2.53
N ALA A 127 0.13 11.39 -2.82
CA ALA A 127 0.95 12.26 -1.98
C ALA A 127 0.52 13.74 -2.03
N GLY A 128 -0.20 14.15 -3.07
CA GLY A 128 -0.61 15.54 -3.32
C GLY A 128 0.56 16.47 -3.69
N GLY A 129 0.25 17.71 -4.09
CA GLY A 129 1.23 18.73 -4.47
C GLY A 129 1.75 18.60 -5.92
N VAL A 130 2.89 19.25 -6.20
CA VAL A 130 3.49 19.34 -7.55
C VAL A 130 4.05 17.99 -8.02
N LEU A 131 4.59 17.20 -7.09
CA LEU A 131 5.19 15.91 -7.37
C LEU A 131 4.12 14.82 -7.34
N ARG A 132 3.86 14.20 -8.49
CA ARG A 132 2.99 13.02 -8.61
C ARG A 132 3.63 11.84 -7.87
N GLY A 133 2.81 11.03 -7.23
CA GLY A 133 3.25 9.84 -6.50
C GLY A 133 2.29 9.47 -5.37
N TYR A 134 2.71 8.49 -4.59
CA TYR A 134 1.97 7.89 -3.51
C TYR A 134 2.70 8.04 -2.18
N LYS A 135 1.95 7.80 -1.11
CA LYS A 135 2.44 7.69 0.27
C LYS A 135 1.72 6.55 0.97
N PHE A 136 2.40 5.95 1.95
CA PHE A 136 1.77 5.00 2.87
C PHE A 136 1.17 5.74 4.06
N VAL A 137 -0.02 5.29 4.46
CA VAL A 137 -0.74 5.80 5.61
C VAL A 137 -1.23 4.62 6.44
N TYR A 138 -1.21 4.74 7.76
CA TYR A 138 -1.84 3.78 8.67
C TYR A 138 -3.06 4.45 9.32
N CYS A 139 -4.26 3.92 9.07
CA CYS A 139 -5.51 4.47 9.57
C CYS A 139 -6.12 3.56 10.64
N GLY A 140 -5.99 3.94 11.90
CA GLY A 140 -6.53 3.19 13.04
C GLY A 140 -8.06 3.19 13.12
N GLY A 141 -8.62 2.34 13.98
CA GLY A 141 -10.07 2.22 14.19
C GLY A 141 -10.76 3.47 14.76
N ASP A 142 -9.99 4.42 15.27
CA ASP A 142 -10.44 5.74 15.77
C ASP A 142 -10.54 6.81 14.65
N LYS A 143 -10.38 6.40 13.37
CA LYS A 143 -10.33 7.27 12.19
C LYS A 143 -9.10 8.18 12.12
N SER A 144 -8.14 8.03 13.04
CA SER A 144 -6.86 8.74 12.95
C SER A 144 -5.97 8.04 11.91
N CYS A 145 -5.32 8.83 11.06
CA CYS A 145 -4.42 8.35 10.02
C CYS A 145 -3.04 8.95 10.20
N TYR A 146 -2.01 8.10 10.22
CA TYR A 146 -0.61 8.49 10.36
C TYR A 146 0.12 8.29 9.04
N GLU A 147 0.79 9.33 8.57
CA GLU A 147 1.64 9.25 7.38
C GLU A 147 2.99 8.67 7.74
N PHE A 148 3.55 7.87 6.83
CA PHE A 148 4.87 7.28 7.01
C PHE A 148 5.93 8.13 6.31
N GLY A 149 7.03 8.36 7.00
CA GLY A 149 8.20 9.07 6.50
C GLY A 149 9.49 8.40 6.95
N MET A 150 10.62 8.89 6.44
CA MET A 150 11.94 8.46 6.87
C MET A 150 12.28 9.14 8.20
N VAL A 151 12.43 8.34 9.26
CA VAL A 151 12.74 8.79 10.61
C VAL A 151 14.07 8.18 11.03
N VAL A 152 14.97 9.01 11.53
CA VAL A 152 16.25 8.55 12.09
C VAL A 152 16.00 8.02 13.51
N ASP A 153 16.41 6.77 13.75
CA ASP A 153 16.30 6.14 15.07
C ASP A 153 17.36 6.67 16.06
N ARG A 154 17.30 6.18 17.31
CA ARG A 154 18.25 6.57 18.37
C ARG A 154 19.71 6.18 18.10
N TYR A 155 19.96 5.34 17.11
CA TYR A 155 21.28 4.85 16.73
C TYR A 155 21.78 5.46 15.42
N GLY A 156 21.03 6.39 14.82
CA GLY A 156 21.39 7.05 13.56
C GLY A 156 20.93 6.33 12.29
N TYR A 157 20.17 5.22 12.37
CA TYR A 157 19.66 4.54 11.18
C TYR A 157 18.31 5.13 10.75
N SER A 158 18.19 5.43 9.46
CA SER A 158 16.92 5.88 8.87
C SER A 158 15.97 4.69 8.68
N ARG A 159 14.71 4.86 9.08
CA ARG A 159 13.66 3.83 9.05
C ARG A 159 12.35 4.44 8.56
N LEU A 160 11.56 3.66 7.84
CA LEU A 160 10.20 4.03 7.50
C LEU A 160 9.31 3.86 8.74
N ALA A 161 8.75 4.96 9.25
CA ALA A 161 7.95 4.97 10.46
C ALA A 161 6.87 6.08 10.42
N PRO A 162 5.84 6.04 11.28
CA PRO A 162 4.93 7.15 11.46
C PRO A 162 5.69 8.45 11.74
N SER A 163 5.48 9.46 10.90
CA SER A 163 6.19 10.74 10.99
C SER A 163 5.23 11.87 11.37
N LYS A 164 5.69 12.75 12.28
CA LYS A 164 4.98 13.99 12.65
C LYS A 164 5.36 15.18 11.77
N SER A 165 6.34 15.03 10.87
CA SER A 165 6.97 16.15 10.16
C SER A 165 6.20 16.66 8.93
N ASN A 166 4.98 16.19 8.66
CA ASN A 166 4.22 16.46 7.41
C ASN A 166 5.01 16.18 6.11
N LEU A 167 6.14 15.47 6.20
CA LEU A 167 6.97 15.07 5.08
C LEU A 167 6.87 13.55 4.94
N PRO A 168 5.86 13.04 4.21
CA PRO A 168 5.76 11.62 3.95
C PRO A 168 6.88 11.18 3.01
N PHE A 169 7.29 9.91 3.13
CA PHE A 169 8.11 9.26 2.11
C PHE A 169 7.26 9.13 0.84
N ARG A 170 7.63 9.88 -0.20
CA ARG A 170 6.88 9.95 -1.47
C ARG A 170 7.55 9.06 -2.50
N PHE A 171 6.77 8.19 -3.13
CA PHE A 171 7.28 7.23 -4.09
C PHE A 171 6.33 7.04 -5.28
N VAL A 172 6.87 6.47 -6.35
CA VAL A 172 6.11 5.91 -7.47
C VAL A 172 6.32 4.41 -7.50
N PHE A 173 5.39 3.70 -8.13
CA PHE A 173 5.52 2.26 -8.31
C PHE A 173 6.15 1.96 -9.66
N VAL A 174 7.18 1.11 -9.65
CA VAL A 174 7.79 0.55 -10.85
C VAL A 174 7.58 -0.96 -10.79
N LYS A 175 7.06 -1.57 -11.84
CA LYS A 175 6.90 -3.04 -11.91
C LYS A 175 8.25 -3.74 -11.70
N ALA A 176 8.27 -4.78 -10.87
CA ALA A 176 9.40 -5.70 -10.78
C ALA A 176 9.22 -6.80 -11.82
N ASP A 177 10.28 -7.08 -12.57
CA ASP A 177 10.33 -8.09 -13.63
C ASP A 177 10.32 -9.52 -13.06
#